data_AF-A0A396P5Y7-F1
#
_entry.id   AF-A0A396P5Y7-F1
#
_cell.length_a   1.000
_cell.length_b   1.000
_cell.length_c   1.000
_cell.angle_alpha   90.00
_cell.angle_beta   90.00
_cell.angle_gamma   90.00
#
_symmetry.space_group_name_H-M   'P 1'
#
loop_
_entity.id
_entity.type
_entity.pdbx_description
1 polymer ?
#
loop_
_entity_poly.entity_id
_entity_poly.type
_entity_poly.pdbx_seq_one_letter_code
_entity_poly.pdbx_strand_id
1 'polypeptide(L)'
;MNFKLILDKWNLVSEKGLPEDGTWCFVAWKNCTGEYEWAIGGYQEAEHQFYVNFGMGGMVLEEEEAVAWAELFKDEVFTAE
;
A
#
# COMPACT_ATOMS: atom_id res chain seq x y z
N MET A 1 -6.43 -12.18 23.49
CA MET A 1 -5.11 -11.84 22.94
C MET A 1 -5.39 -10.83 21.85
N ASN A 2 -4.93 -9.61 22.04
CA ASN A 2 -5.09 -8.55 21.05
C ASN A 2 -3.80 -8.47 20.25
N PHE A 3 -3.90 -8.35 18.94
CA PHE A 3 -2.75 -8.19 18.08
C PHE A 3 -2.79 -6.78 17.49
N LYS A 4 -1.62 -6.15 17.42
CA LYS A 4 -1.46 -4.84 16.80
C LYS A 4 -0.39 -4.94 15.71
N LEU A 5 -0.77 -4.50 14.51
CA LEU A 5 0.12 -4.24 13.39
C LEU A 5 0.48 -2.76 13.40
N ILE A 6 1.77 -2.46 13.39
CA ILE A 6 2.30 -1.10 13.26
C ILE A 6 3.12 -1.02 11.97
N LEU A 7 2.81 -0.01 11.16
CA LEU A 7 3.54 0.37 9.95
C LEU A 7 4.10 1.77 10.18
N ASP A 8 5.39 1.86 10.51
CA ASP A 8 6.06 3.14 10.82
C ASP A 8 6.96 3.65 9.68
N LYS A 9 7.23 2.82 8.67
CA LYS A 9 8.12 3.15 7.53
C LYS A 9 7.36 3.33 6.22
N TRP A 10 6.41 4.27 6.21
CA TRP A 10 5.76 4.68 4.96
C TRP A 10 6.72 5.50 4.10
N ASN A 11 6.90 5.08 2.85
CA ASN A 11 7.57 5.84 1.80
C ASN A 11 6.53 6.72 1.10
N LEU A 12 6.63 8.04 1.28
CA LEU A 12 5.79 8.99 0.53
C LEU A 12 6.18 8.96 -0.95
N VAL A 13 5.20 8.80 -1.84
CA VAL A 13 5.43 8.75 -3.29
C VAL A 13 6.12 10.02 -3.79
N SER A 14 5.75 11.18 -3.24
CA SER A 14 6.37 12.47 -3.57
C SER A 14 7.85 12.59 -3.20
N GLU A 15 8.34 11.76 -2.27
CA GLU A 15 9.72 11.83 -1.76
C GLU A 15 10.59 10.68 -2.26
N LYS A 16 10.01 9.49 -2.38
CA LYS A 16 10.72 8.24 -2.70
C LYS A 16 10.39 7.68 -4.08
N GLY A 17 9.36 8.21 -4.73
CA GLY A 17 8.79 7.62 -5.93
C GLY A 17 7.94 6.39 -5.62
N LEU A 18 7.61 5.67 -6.69
CA LEU A 18 6.88 4.41 -6.65
C LEU A 18 7.80 3.26 -6.23
N PRO A 19 7.26 2.16 -5.69
CA PRO A 19 8.06 0.98 -5.39
C PRO A 19 8.59 0.33 -6.67
N GLU A 20 9.55 -0.59 -6.55
CA GLU A 20 10.05 -1.34 -7.70
C GLU A 20 8.95 -2.23 -8.31
N ASP A 21 9.02 -2.47 -9.61
CA ASP A 21 8.08 -3.35 -10.33
C ASP A 21 7.93 -4.72 -9.65
N GLY A 22 6.69 -5.18 -9.48
CA GLY A 22 6.37 -6.43 -8.79
C GLY A 22 6.49 -6.38 -7.27
N THR A 23 6.83 -5.24 -6.66
CA THR A 23 6.88 -5.09 -5.20
C THR A 23 5.50 -5.21 -4.59
N TRP A 24 5.39 -6.08 -3.58
CA TRP A 24 4.20 -6.19 -2.75
C TRP A 24 4.31 -5.24 -1.56
N CYS A 25 3.30 -4.39 -1.39
CA CYS A 25 3.31 -3.36 -0.37
C CYS A 25 1.92 -3.13 0.22
N PHE A 26 1.89 -2.50 1.39
CA PHE A 26 0.74 -1.68 1.75
C PHE A 26 0.79 -0.42 0.89
N VAL A 27 -0.27 -0.15 0.13
CA VAL A 27 -0.44 1.10 -0.62
C VAL A 27 -1.53 1.92 0.04
N ALA A 28 -1.31 3.22 0.17
CA ALA A 28 -2.27 4.17 0.69
C ALA A 28 -2.67 5.18 -0.38
N TRP A 29 -3.94 5.58 -0.38
CA TRP A 29 -4.50 6.60 -1.28
C TRP A 29 -5.54 7.44 -0.53
N LYS A 30 -6.01 8.51 -1.18
CA LYS A 30 -7.10 9.34 -0.65
C LYS A 30 -8.40 8.97 -1.35
N ASN A 31 -9.42 8.56 -0.60
CA ASN A 31 -10.72 8.18 -1.17
C ASN A 31 -11.54 9.42 -1.57
N CYS A 32 -12.74 9.20 -2.13
CA CYS A 32 -13.62 10.28 -2.59
C CYS A 32 -14.21 11.17 -1.48
N THR A 33 -14.16 10.74 -0.22
CA THR A 33 -14.55 11.57 0.94
C THR A 33 -13.38 12.40 1.48
N GLY A 34 -12.17 12.17 0.96
CA GLY A 34 -10.95 12.84 1.36
C GLY A 34 -10.23 12.19 2.54
N GLU A 35 -10.64 10.99 2.94
CA GLU A 35 -9.98 10.19 3.97
C GLU A 35 -8.88 9.33 3.34
N TYR A 36 -7.88 8.96 4.14
CA TYR A 36 -6.84 8.05 3.68
C TYR A 36 -7.26 6.61 3.92
N GLU A 37 -7.20 5.80 2.87
CA GLU A 37 -7.40 4.36 2.89
C GLU A 37 -6.09 3.66 2.54
N TRP A 38 -5.99 2.40 2.95
CA TRP A 38 -4.84 1.56 2.61
C TRP A 38 -5.27 0.11 2.44
N ALA A 39 -4.54 -0.62 1.62
CA ALA A 39 -4.70 -2.05 1.44
C ALA A 39 -3.40 -2.67 0.92
N ILE A 40 -3.35 -4.01 0.94
CA ILE A 40 -2.24 -4.75 0.35
C ILE A 40 -2.44 -4.78 -1.17
N GLY A 41 -1.37 -4.49 -1.90
CA GLY A 41 -1.34 -4.60 -3.35
C GLY A 41 0.05 -4.88 -3.90
N GLY A 42 0.10 -5.11 -5.21
CA GLY A 42 1.35 -5.20 -5.98
C GLY A 42 1.41 -4.10 -7.02
N TYR A 43 2.54 -3.43 -7.15
CA TYR A 43 2.77 -2.42 -8.18
C TYR A 43 3.25 -3.07 -9.48
N GLN A 44 2.71 -2.60 -10.61
CA GLN A 44 3.06 -3.05 -11.95
C GLN A 44 3.43 -1.84 -12.82
N GLU A 45 4.73 -1.67 -13.08
CA GLU A 45 5.28 -0.51 -13.78
C GLU A 45 4.81 -0.42 -15.24
N ALA A 46 4.67 -1.56 -15.91
CA ALA A 46 4.25 -1.61 -17.32
C ALA A 46 2.82 -1.08 -17.56
N GLU A 47 1.99 -1.10 -16.51
CA GLU A 47 0.59 -0.69 -16.55
C GLU A 47 0.33 0.57 -15.73
N HIS A 48 1.35 1.10 -15.05
CA HIS A 48 1.26 2.28 -14.18
C HIS A 48 0.22 2.15 -13.07
N GLN A 49 0.09 0.94 -12.50
CA GLN A 49 -1.04 0.57 -11.64
C GLN A 49 -0.63 -0.27 -10.43
N PHE A 50 -1.41 -0.14 -9.37
CA PHE A 50 -1.43 -1.06 -8.24
C PHE A 50 -2.64 -1.99 -8.35
N TYR A 51 -2.37 -3.29 -8.24
CA TYR A 51 -3.41 -4.31 -8.09
C TYR A 51 -3.66 -4.54 -6.60
N VAL A 52 -4.80 -4.05 -6.13
CA VAL A 52 -5.12 -3.96 -4.70
C VAL A 52 -6.23 -4.95 -4.35
N ASN A 53 -6.07 -5.65 -3.23
CA ASN A 53 -7.05 -6.56 -2.63
C ASN A 53 -7.37 -7.84 -3.44
N PHE A 54 -6.98 -9.01 -2.92
CA PHE A 54 -7.23 -10.33 -3.53
C PHE A 54 -8.55 -10.97 -3.01
N GLY A 55 -9.69 -10.32 -3.24
CA GLY A 55 -11.04 -10.78 -2.86
C GLY A 55 -12.06 -10.78 -4.02
N MET A 56 -13.36 -10.98 -3.75
CA MET A 56 -14.49 -11.10 -4.71
C MET A 56 -14.72 -9.91 -5.70
N GLY A 57 -13.77 -9.00 -5.78
CA GLY A 57 -13.69 -7.89 -6.71
C GLY A 57 -12.42 -7.13 -6.39
N GLY A 58 -11.31 -7.48 -7.04
CA GLY A 58 -10.07 -6.73 -6.92
C GLY A 58 -10.25 -5.28 -7.38
N MET A 59 -9.49 -4.37 -6.79
CA MET A 59 -9.47 -2.96 -7.15
C MET A 59 -8.15 -2.68 -7.89
N VAL A 60 -8.24 -1.86 -8.93
CA VAL A 60 -7.06 -1.26 -9.56
C VAL A 60 -6.97 0.17 -9.06
N LEU A 61 -5.79 0.58 -8.62
CA LEU A 61 -5.48 1.95 -8.20
C LEU A 61 -4.41 2.48 -9.18
N GLU A 62 -4.66 3.62 -9.81
CA GLU A 62 -3.67 4.23 -10.70
C GLU A 62 -2.48 4.75 -9.89
N GLU A 63 -1.28 4.75 -10.46
CA GLU A 63 -0.07 5.15 -9.72
C GLU A 63 -0.13 6.60 -9.21
N GLU A 64 -0.85 7.49 -9.90
CA GLU A 64 -0.97 8.89 -9.49
C GLU A 64 -1.92 9.09 -8.30
N GLU A 65 -2.76 8.09 -8.00
CA GLU A 65 -3.66 8.11 -6.85
C GLU A 65 -2.96 7.63 -5.56
N ALA A 66 -1.85 6.90 -5.70
CA ALA A 66 -1.05 6.44 -4.58
C ALA A 66 -0.32 7.59 -3.90
N VAL A 67 -0.47 7.70 -2.57
CA VAL A 67 0.19 8.75 -1.77
C VAL A 67 1.39 8.23 -1.01
N ALA A 68 1.36 6.97 -0.60
CA ALA A 68 2.43 6.34 0.16
C ALA A 68 2.39 4.82 0.02
N TRP A 69 3.54 4.17 0.27
CA TRP A 69 3.64 2.72 0.31
C TRP A 69 4.63 2.23 1.38
N ALA A 70 4.44 1.03 1.90
CA ALA A 70 5.35 0.36 2.83
C ALA A 70 5.56 -1.10 2.40
N GLU A 71 6.81 -1.57 2.35
CA GLU A 71 7.10 -2.88 1.78
C GLU A 71 6.64 -4.00 2.73
N LEU A 72 5.98 -5.02 2.15
CA LEU A 72 5.56 -6.17 2.93
C LEU A 72 6.76 -6.96 3.46
N PHE A 73 6.61 -7.50 4.67
CA PHE A 73 7.56 -8.30 5.44
C PHE A 73 8.88 -7.64 5.82
N LYS A 74 9.02 -6.32 5.65
CA LYS A 74 10.21 -5.55 6.04
C LYS A 74 9.90 -4.44 7.03
N ASP A 75 8.71 -3.85 6.91
CA ASP A 75 8.35 -2.61 7.58
C ASP A 75 7.29 -2.80 8.67
N GLU A 76 6.80 -4.03 8.85
CA GLU A 76 5.80 -4.39 9.84
C GLU A 76 6.40 -4.80 11.17
N VAL A 77 5.83 -4.27 12.25
CA VAL A 77 6.04 -4.78 13.60
C VAL A 77 4.74 -5.39 14.12
N PHE A 78 4.76 -6.69 14.38
CA PHE A 78 3.64 -7.42 14.99
C PHE A 78 3.87 -7.57 16.49
N THR A 79 2.91 -7.09 17.28
CA THR A 79 2.93 -7.20 18.74
C THR A 79 1.67 -7.90 19.25
N ALA A 80 1.82 -8.70 20.31
CA ALA A 80 0.71 -9.35 21.02
C ALA A 80 0.59 -8.72 22.42
N GLU A 81 -0.64 -8.32 22.77
CA GLU A 81 -1.04 -7.80 24.09
C GLU A 81 -1.83 -8.85 24.88
#